data_AF-A0A2M6T1K5-F1
#
_entry.id   AF-A0A2M6T1K5-F1
#
_cell.length_a   1.000
_cell.length_b   1.000
_cell.length_c   1.000
_cell.angle_alpha   90.00
_cell.angle_beta   90.00
_cell.angle_gamma   90.00
#
_symmetry.space_group_name_H-M   'P 1'
#
loop_
_entity.id
_entity.type
_entity.pdbx_description
1 polymer ?
#
loop_
_entity_poly.entity_id
_entity_poly.type
_entity_poly.pdbx_seq_one_letter_code
_entity_poly.pdbx_strand_id
1 'polypeptide(L)'
;MNCPICKKPLEEMILASAAVNYCPLCLGLWFEEDELRQVKDAKDRNLRWFDIDLWRDKEKFKISHGRRLCPSCRLPLYEVYYGDSGLIVDICNVCEGVWLDGGEFAKIISWLKKKADYEILNNYAKSLVQEAMEVFTGPESFREEVADLLAVAKVLQYKLLVQYPIIREIISVLPK
;
A
#
# COMPACT_ATOMS: atom_id res chain seq x y z
N MET A 1 9.66 -26.15 7.81
CA MET A 1 9.77 -25.65 6.41
C MET A 1 11.21 -25.20 6.14
N ASN A 2 11.71 -25.27 4.91
CA ASN A 2 13.10 -24.87 4.57
C ASN A 2 13.11 -23.64 3.66
N CYS A 3 14.05 -22.72 3.91
CA CYS A 3 14.28 -21.53 3.10
C CYS A 3 14.54 -21.90 1.63
N PRO A 4 13.85 -21.28 0.66
CA PRO A 4 14.03 -21.56 -0.76
C PRO A 4 15.40 -21.11 -1.27
N ILE A 5 16.07 -20.19 -0.58
CA ILE A 5 17.40 -19.67 -0.92
C ILE A 5 18.48 -20.44 -0.16
N CYS A 6 18.51 -20.32 1.18
CA CYS A 6 19.58 -20.87 2.01
C CYS A 6 19.46 -22.38 2.28
N LYS A 7 18.30 -22.98 1.97
CA LYS A 7 17.98 -24.41 2.25
C LYS A 7 18.09 -24.81 3.73
N LYS A 8 18.14 -23.84 4.65
CA LYS A 8 18.11 -24.06 6.10
C LYS A 8 16.67 -24.03 6.64
N PRO A 9 16.41 -24.64 7.81
CA PRO A 9 15.12 -24.53 8.48
C PRO A 9 14.73 -23.07 8.68
N LEU A 10 13.45 -22.76 8.46
CA LEU A 10 12.86 -21.48 8.84
C LEU A 10 12.56 -21.50 10.35
N GLU A 11 12.65 -20.32 10.95
CA GLU A 11 12.24 -20.06 12.33
C GLU A 11 10.93 -19.26 12.33
N GLU A 12 10.16 -19.35 13.40
CA GLU A 12 8.91 -18.60 13.54
C GLU A 12 9.15 -17.29 14.29
N MET A 13 8.50 -16.21 13.85
CA MET A 13 8.47 -14.93 14.55
C MET A 13 7.09 -14.31 14.50
N ILE A 14 6.73 -13.54 15.53
CA ILE A 14 5.50 -12.75 15.52
C ILE A 14 5.76 -11.44 14.77
N LEU A 15 5.05 -11.23 13.66
CA LEU A 15 5.09 -10.00 12.88
C LEU A 15 3.73 -9.32 12.93
N ALA A 16 3.65 -8.18 13.62
CA ALA A 16 2.41 -7.48 13.95
C ALA A 16 1.44 -8.38 14.73
N SER A 17 0.59 -9.14 14.03
CA SER A 17 -0.43 -10.01 14.65
C SER A 17 -0.41 -11.46 14.16
N ALA A 18 0.51 -11.84 13.26
CA ALA A 18 0.59 -13.19 12.72
C ALA A 18 1.95 -13.83 13.03
N ALA A 19 1.95 -15.15 13.23
CA ALA A 19 3.16 -15.94 13.31
C ALA A 19 3.65 -16.21 11.89
N VAL A 20 4.79 -15.62 11.51
CA VAL A 20 5.36 -15.77 10.17
C VAL A 20 6.67 -16.53 10.25
N ASN A 21 6.97 -17.29 9.20
CA ASN A 21 8.21 -18.04 9.12
C ASN A 21 9.29 -17.14 8.48
N TYR A 22 10.50 -17.09 9.05
CA TYR A 22 11.61 -16.32 8.51
C TYR A 22 12.92 -17.13 8.45
N CYS A 23 13.82 -16.73 7.56
CA CYS A 23 15.15 -17.30 7.49
C CYS A 23 16.16 -16.41 8.25
N PRO A 24 16.87 -16.92 9.27
CA PRO A 24 17.84 -16.11 10.03
C PRO A 24 19.07 -15.69 9.22
N LEU A 25 19.31 -16.32 8.06
CA LEU A 25 20.48 -16.04 7.22
C LEU A 25 20.21 -14.97 6.15
N CYS A 26 19.14 -15.12 5.36
CA CYS A 26 18.80 -14.20 4.28
C CYS A 26 17.70 -13.20 4.64
N LEU A 27 17.11 -13.33 5.84
CA LEU A 27 16.00 -12.50 6.32
C LEU A 27 14.74 -12.56 5.43
N GLY A 28 14.64 -13.59 4.59
CA GLY A 28 13.45 -13.84 3.79
C GLY A 28 12.29 -14.32 4.66
N LEU A 29 11.09 -13.94 4.27
CA LEU A 29 9.85 -14.20 4.99
C LEU A 29 8.95 -15.11 4.15
N TRP A 30 8.33 -16.08 4.82
CA TRP A 30 7.28 -16.91 4.28
C TRP A 30 5.98 -16.58 5.00
N PHE A 31 4.99 -16.22 4.21
CA PHE A 31 3.61 -15.98 4.62
C PHE A 31 2.77 -17.13 4.06
N GLU A 32 2.00 -17.78 4.92
CA GLU A 32 0.94 -18.70 4.48
C GLU A 32 -0.21 -17.92 3.83
N GLU A 33 -1.24 -18.65 3.42
CA GLU A 33 -2.46 -18.07 2.84
C GLU A 33 -3.02 -16.97 3.76
N ASP A 34 -3.35 -15.82 3.16
CA ASP A 34 -3.85 -14.61 3.83
C ASP A 34 -2.97 -13.96 4.92
N GLU A 35 -1.88 -14.58 5.38
CA GLU A 35 -1.05 -13.99 6.44
C GLU A 35 -0.46 -12.64 6.03
N LEU A 36 0.00 -12.51 4.78
CA LEU A 36 0.53 -11.25 4.27
C LEU A 36 -0.51 -10.12 4.32
N ARG A 37 -1.77 -10.43 4.00
CA ARG A 37 -2.90 -9.50 4.08
C ARG A 37 -3.15 -9.10 5.55
N GLN A 38 -3.20 -10.07 6.45
CA GLN A 38 -3.43 -9.83 7.88
C GLN A 38 -2.32 -8.97 8.50
N VAL A 39 -1.05 -9.28 8.22
CA VAL A 39 0.09 -8.53 8.73
C VAL A 39 0.08 -7.09 8.21
N LYS A 40 -0.25 -6.87 6.92
CA LYS A 40 -0.44 -5.52 6.37
C LYS A 40 -1.50 -4.75 7.16
N ASP A 41 -2.67 -5.36 7.33
CA ASP A 41 -3.86 -4.74 7.94
C ASP A 41 -3.70 -4.44 9.43
N ALA A 42 -2.89 -5.24 10.11
CA ALA A 42 -2.51 -5.03 11.50
C ALA A 42 -1.43 -3.95 11.64
N LYS A 43 -0.49 -3.85 10.69
CA LYS A 43 0.61 -2.90 10.73
C LYS A 43 0.16 -1.46 10.47
N ASP A 44 -0.87 -1.27 9.65
CA ASP A 44 -1.43 0.06 9.39
C ASP A 44 -2.92 -0.02 8.99
N ARG A 45 -3.77 0.62 9.80
CA ARG A 45 -5.23 0.66 9.56
C ARG A 45 -5.58 1.38 8.26
N ASN A 46 -4.75 2.33 7.84
CA ASN A 46 -4.92 3.06 6.58
C ASN A 46 -4.56 2.20 5.37
N LEU A 47 -4.07 0.96 5.54
CA LEU A 47 -3.81 0.04 4.43
C LEU A 47 -4.89 -1.02 4.25
N ARG A 48 -5.88 -1.10 5.15
CA ARG A 48 -6.97 -2.11 5.10
C ARG A 48 -7.81 -2.05 3.83
N TRP A 49 -7.98 -0.86 3.29
CA TRP A 49 -8.77 -0.64 2.09
C TRP A 49 -7.98 -0.91 0.79
N PHE A 50 -6.66 -1.10 0.88
CA PHE A 50 -5.88 -1.63 -0.24
C PHE A 50 -5.86 -3.14 -0.20
N ASP A 51 -6.50 -3.77 -1.17
CA ASP A 51 -6.31 -5.20 -1.40
C ASP A 51 -4.90 -5.46 -1.95
N ILE A 52 -4.16 -6.33 -1.25
CA ILE A 52 -3.07 -7.09 -1.88
C ILE A 52 -3.77 -8.21 -2.65
N ASP A 53 -4.11 -7.93 -3.90
CA ASP A 53 -4.59 -8.96 -4.81
C ASP A 53 -3.47 -9.35 -5.77
N LEU A 54 -2.60 -10.25 -5.30
CA LEU A 54 -1.51 -10.82 -6.09
C LEU A 54 -2.02 -11.70 -7.24
N TRP A 55 -3.30 -12.07 -7.21
CA TRP A 55 -3.92 -13.00 -8.15
C TRP A 55 -4.79 -12.30 -9.20
N ARG A 56 -5.03 -10.99 -9.05
CA ARG A 56 -5.86 -10.18 -9.94
C ARG A 56 -5.34 -10.15 -11.37
N ASP A 57 -4.05 -9.89 -11.50
CA ASP A 57 -3.41 -9.62 -12.77
C ASP A 57 -2.65 -10.86 -13.24
N LYS A 58 -3.36 -11.96 -13.52
CA LYS A 58 -2.77 -13.23 -14.01
C LYS A 58 -1.84 -13.05 -15.20
N GLU A 59 -2.06 -12.03 -16.02
CA GLU A 59 -1.23 -11.67 -17.18
C GLU A 59 0.13 -11.07 -16.79
N LYS A 60 0.27 -10.51 -15.58
CA LYS A 60 1.54 -9.98 -15.05
C LYS A 60 2.41 -11.06 -14.41
N PHE A 61 1.94 -12.30 -14.33
CA PHE A 61 2.71 -13.41 -13.79
C PHE A 61 3.83 -13.70 -14.77
N LYS A 62 5.06 -13.32 -14.40
CA LYS A 62 6.22 -13.74 -15.17
C LYS A 62 6.61 -15.10 -14.65
N ILE A 63 6.36 -16.12 -15.47
CA ILE A 63 6.84 -17.47 -15.21
C ILE A 63 8.35 -17.48 -15.42
N SER A 64 9.07 -16.95 -14.44
CA SER A 64 10.41 -17.39 -14.11
C SER A 64 10.22 -18.79 -13.57
N HIS A 65 10.68 -19.82 -14.29
CA HIS A 65 10.87 -21.14 -13.68
C HIS A 65 12.00 -21.02 -12.66
N GLY A 66 11.70 -20.38 -11.53
CA GLY A 66 12.61 -20.17 -10.44
C GLY A 66 13.03 -21.52 -9.87
N ARG A 67 14.34 -21.70 -9.67
CA ARG A 67 14.94 -22.85 -8.97
C ARG A 67 14.48 -22.98 -7.50
N ARG A 68 13.54 -22.12 -7.06
CA ARG A 68 13.03 -21.96 -5.70
C ARG A 68 11.77 -22.82 -5.57
N LEU A 69 11.72 -23.58 -4.47
CA LEU A 69 10.58 -24.43 -4.15
C LEU A 69 9.88 -23.85 -2.94
N CYS A 70 8.56 -23.88 -2.96
CA CYS A 70 7.70 -23.50 -1.84
C CYS A 70 8.17 -24.21 -0.56
N PRO A 71 8.38 -23.46 0.55
CA PRO A 71 8.78 -24.04 1.83
C PRO A 71 7.76 -25.03 2.41
N SER A 72 6.48 -24.86 2.07
CA SER A 72 5.35 -25.67 2.53
C SER A 72 5.10 -26.88 1.61
N CYS A 73 4.67 -26.67 0.36
CA CYS A 73 4.26 -27.76 -0.54
C CYS A 73 5.36 -28.28 -1.48
N ARG A 74 6.55 -27.68 -1.48
CA ARG A 74 7.71 -28.07 -2.31
C ARG A 74 7.53 -27.95 -3.83
N LEU A 75 6.47 -27.29 -4.30
CA LEU A 75 6.26 -26.96 -5.71
C LEU A 75 6.99 -25.66 -6.11
N PRO A 76 7.24 -25.41 -7.40
CA PRO A 76 7.87 -24.17 -7.85
C PRO A 76 7.13 -22.92 -7.37
N LEU A 77 7.89 -21.89 -7.00
CA LEU A 77 7.34 -20.54 -6.78
C LEU A 77 7.31 -19.77 -8.12
N TYR A 78 6.34 -18.88 -8.26
CA TYR A 78 6.11 -18.05 -9.43
C TYR A 78 6.36 -16.57 -9.09
N GLU A 79 7.11 -15.88 -9.94
CA GLU A 79 7.38 -14.45 -9.78
C GLU A 79 6.20 -13.61 -10.30
N VAL A 80 5.65 -12.76 -9.44
CA VAL A 80 4.55 -11.88 -9.79
C VAL A 80 4.89 -10.44 -9.45
N TYR A 81 4.58 -9.53 -10.36
CA TYR A 81 4.71 -8.10 -10.10
C TYR A 81 3.60 -7.62 -9.20
N TYR A 82 3.97 -6.94 -8.12
CA TYR A 82 3.00 -6.35 -7.22
C TYR A 82 2.48 -5.02 -7.77
N GLY A 83 1.33 -5.05 -8.46
CA GLY A 83 0.71 -3.87 -9.06
C GLY A 83 1.69 -3.11 -9.98
N ASP A 84 1.78 -1.80 -9.79
CA ASP A 84 2.73 -0.91 -10.51
C ASP A 84 3.93 -0.51 -9.63
N SER A 85 4.16 -1.25 -8.55
CA SER A 85 5.25 -0.94 -7.60
C SER A 85 6.64 -1.27 -8.12
N GLY A 86 6.72 -2.09 -9.18
CA GLY A 86 7.97 -2.68 -9.66
C GLY A 86 8.57 -3.73 -8.70
N LEU A 87 7.89 -4.06 -7.61
CA LEU A 87 8.29 -5.12 -6.70
C LEU A 87 7.88 -6.47 -7.28
N ILE A 88 8.75 -7.45 -7.14
CA ILE A 88 8.51 -8.84 -7.54
C ILE A 88 8.35 -9.63 -6.26
N VAL A 89 7.32 -10.47 -6.19
CA VAL A 89 7.08 -11.37 -5.08
C VAL A 89 6.97 -12.80 -5.61
N ASP A 90 7.40 -13.76 -4.80
CA ASP A 90 7.35 -15.18 -5.14
C ASP A 90 6.08 -15.79 -4.54
N ILE A 91 5.22 -16.41 -5.34
CA ILE A 91 3.97 -17.01 -4.84
C ILE A 91 3.86 -18.49 -5.20
N CYS A 92 3.16 -19.25 -4.36
CA CYS A 92 2.81 -20.63 -4.64
C CYS A 92 1.37 -20.72 -5.13
N ASN A 93 1.15 -21.27 -6.32
CA ASN A 93 -0.18 -21.45 -6.92
C ASN A 93 -1.00 -22.61 -6.32
N VAL A 94 -0.45 -23.37 -5.37
CA VAL A 94 -1.13 -24.52 -4.76
C VAL A 94 -1.53 -24.26 -3.31
N CYS A 95 -0.66 -23.69 -2.51
CA CYS A 95 -0.97 -23.35 -1.11
C CYS A 95 -1.16 -21.85 -0.89
N GLU A 96 -1.18 -21.06 -1.97
CA GLU A 96 -1.39 -19.61 -1.99
C GLU A 96 -0.42 -18.76 -1.14
N GLY A 97 0.62 -19.40 -0.59
CA GLY A 97 1.62 -18.74 0.24
C GLY A 97 2.56 -17.86 -0.57
N VAL A 98 3.11 -16.86 0.11
CA VAL A 98 3.94 -15.80 -0.45
C VAL A 98 5.32 -15.81 0.20
N TRP A 99 6.35 -15.85 -0.62
CA TRP A 99 7.73 -15.64 -0.21
C TRP A 99 8.16 -14.20 -0.55
N LEU A 100 8.74 -13.52 0.43
CA LEU A 100 9.35 -12.20 0.29
C LEU A 100 10.83 -12.29 0.65
N ASP A 101 11.70 -11.80 -0.22
CA ASP A 101 13.13 -11.70 0.06
C ASP A 101 13.41 -10.63 1.14
N GLY A 102 14.59 -10.69 1.73
CA GLY A 102 15.00 -9.80 2.81
C GLY A 102 14.77 -8.33 2.47
N GLY A 103 13.92 -7.65 3.24
CA GLY A 103 13.59 -6.23 3.08
C GLY A 103 12.46 -5.92 2.08
N GLU A 104 11.96 -6.90 1.31
CA GLU A 104 10.86 -6.66 0.37
C GLU A 104 9.56 -6.29 1.07
N PHE A 105 9.26 -6.93 2.21
CA PHE A 105 8.10 -6.57 3.02
C PHE A 105 8.10 -5.09 3.42
N ALA A 106 9.25 -4.53 3.79
CA ALA A 106 9.37 -3.11 4.12
C ALA A 106 9.11 -2.22 2.89
N LYS A 107 9.58 -2.62 1.71
CA LYS A 107 9.32 -1.91 0.44
C LYS A 107 7.83 -1.94 0.07
N ILE A 108 7.17 -3.08 0.20
CA ILE A 108 5.72 -3.22 -0.04
C ILE A 108 4.93 -2.25 0.85
N ILE A 109 5.22 -2.25 2.16
CA ILE A 109 4.56 -1.34 3.12
C ILE A 109 4.84 0.12 2.77
N SER A 110 6.08 0.48 2.42
CA SER A 110 6.43 1.85 2.04
C SER A 110 5.70 2.31 0.78
N TRP A 111 5.62 1.45 -0.25
CA TRP A 111 4.89 1.75 -1.47
C TRP A 111 3.40 1.92 -1.22
N LEU A 112 2.81 1.03 -0.43
CA LEU A 112 1.40 1.07 -0.05
C LEU A 112 1.05 2.37 0.69
N LYS A 113 1.90 2.83 1.62
CA LYS A 113 1.72 4.11 2.32
C LYS A 113 1.72 5.29 1.35
N LYS A 114 2.70 5.35 0.43
CA LYS A 114 2.75 6.40 -0.58
C LYS A 114 1.52 6.41 -1.48
N LYS A 115 1.04 5.23 -1.87
CA LYS A 115 -0.19 5.08 -2.67
C LYS A 115 -1.43 5.53 -1.88
N ALA A 116 -1.50 5.18 -0.60
CA ALA A 116 -2.55 5.63 0.31
C ALA A 116 -2.60 7.15 0.40
N ASP A 117 -1.47 7.78 0.69
CA ASP A 117 -1.37 9.23 0.80
C ASP A 117 -1.76 9.91 -0.51
N TYR A 118 -1.31 9.38 -1.65
CA TYR A 118 -1.66 9.92 -2.97
C TYR A 118 -3.16 9.80 -3.27
N GLU A 119 -3.77 8.65 -3.02
CA GLU A 119 -5.20 8.44 -3.27
C GLU A 119 -6.08 9.26 -2.32
N ILE A 120 -5.68 9.40 -1.04
CA ILE A 120 -6.34 10.31 -0.10
C ILE A 120 -6.28 11.75 -0.62
N LEU A 121 -5.11 12.21 -1.05
CA LEU A 121 -4.94 13.55 -1.63
C LEU A 121 -5.79 13.73 -2.89
N ASN A 122 -5.83 12.75 -3.78
CA ASN A 122 -6.60 12.81 -5.02
C ASN A 122 -8.12 12.81 -4.76
N ASN A 123 -8.59 11.97 -3.84
CA ASN A 123 -9.99 11.94 -3.44
C ASN A 123 -10.41 13.22 -2.73
N TYR A 124 -9.53 13.77 -1.88
CA TYR A 124 -9.73 15.08 -1.27
C TYR A 124 -9.83 16.16 -2.35
N ALA A 125 -8.88 16.24 -3.28
CA ALA A 125 -8.89 17.21 -4.38
C ALA A 125 -10.15 17.11 -5.25
N LYS A 126 -10.60 15.89 -5.59
CA LYS A 126 -11.86 15.67 -6.29
C LYS A 126 -13.06 16.18 -5.51
N SER A 127 -13.11 15.91 -4.21
CA SER A 127 -14.19 16.38 -3.33
C SER A 127 -14.20 17.91 -3.27
N LEU A 128 -13.03 18.56 -3.17
CA LEU A 128 -12.93 20.01 -3.22
C LEU A 128 -13.45 20.59 -4.54
N VAL A 129 -13.06 19.98 -5.66
CA VAL A 129 -13.51 20.42 -6.99
C VAL A 129 -15.01 20.27 -7.13
N GLN A 130 -15.59 19.19 -6.60
CA GLN A 130 -17.04 18.97 -6.60
C GLN A 130 -17.76 20.01 -5.72
N GLU A 131 -17.31 20.20 -4.48
CA GLU A 131 -17.84 21.23 -3.56
C GLU A 131 -17.73 22.63 -4.18
N ALA A 132 -16.61 22.93 -4.86
CA ALA A 132 -16.44 24.19 -5.57
C ALA A 132 -17.40 24.31 -6.78
N MET A 133 -17.55 23.25 -7.59
CA MET A 133 -18.48 23.26 -8.74
C MET A 133 -19.94 23.47 -8.32
N GLU A 134 -20.36 22.90 -7.19
CA GLU A 134 -21.72 23.13 -6.65
C GLU A 134 -21.99 24.62 -6.36
N VAL A 135 -20.97 25.36 -5.93
CA VAL A 135 -21.05 26.80 -5.62
C VAL A 135 -21.14 27.66 -6.89
N PHE A 136 -20.51 27.26 -8.00
CA PHE A 136 -20.52 28.02 -9.27
C PHE A 136 -21.67 27.71 -10.22
N THR A 137 -22.51 26.72 -9.94
CA THR A 137 -23.63 26.37 -10.83
C THR A 137 -24.90 27.20 -10.58
N GLY A 138 -24.82 28.20 -9.70
CA GLY A 138 -25.91 29.14 -9.40
C GLY A 138 -26.05 30.27 -10.44
N PRO A 139 -27.21 30.95 -10.52
CA PRO A 139 -27.47 32.03 -11.49
C PRO A 139 -26.88 33.39 -11.08
N GLU A 140 -25.89 33.43 -10.19
CA GLU A 140 -25.40 34.66 -9.53
C GLU A 140 -24.38 35.43 -10.38
N SER A 141 -24.10 36.68 -9.98
CA SER A 141 -23.17 37.54 -10.70
C SER A 141 -21.71 37.16 -10.41
N PHE A 142 -20.81 37.36 -11.37
CA PHE A 142 -19.37 37.02 -11.28
C PHE A 142 -18.65 37.49 -9.99
N ARG A 143 -19.14 38.54 -9.32
CA ARG A 143 -18.55 39.05 -8.07
C ARG A 143 -18.98 38.28 -6.83
N GLU A 144 -20.22 37.77 -6.82
CA GLU A 144 -20.76 36.96 -5.72
C GLU A 144 -20.14 35.56 -5.76
N GLU A 145 -19.99 34.99 -6.96
CA GLU A 145 -19.30 33.70 -7.17
C GLU A 145 -17.82 33.71 -6.70
N VAL A 146 -17.10 34.83 -6.88
CA VAL A 146 -15.71 34.97 -6.41
C VAL A 146 -15.63 35.07 -4.88
N ALA A 147 -16.61 35.73 -4.24
CA ALA A 147 -16.67 35.81 -2.78
C ALA A 147 -16.96 34.44 -2.16
N ASP A 148 -17.85 33.67 -2.77
CA ASP A 148 -18.18 32.32 -2.33
C ASP A 148 -17.02 31.35 -2.56
N LEU A 149 -16.31 31.44 -3.69
CA LEU A 149 -15.06 30.70 -3.90
C LEU A 149 -14.02 31.00 -2.82
N LEU A 150 -13.84 32.27 -2.45
CA LEU A 150 -12.90 32.67 -1.40
C LEU A 150 -13.32 32.14 -0.03
N ALA A 151 -14.62 32.11 0.26
CA ALA A 151 -15.15 31.53 1.49
C ALA A 151 -14.91 30.01 1.54
N VAL A 152 -15.20 29.29 0.45
CA VAL A 152 -14.96 27.85 0.32
C VAL A 152 -13.47 27.56 0.42
N ALA A 153 -12.61 28.26 -0.31
CA ALA A 153 -11.16 28.10 -0.25
C ALA A 153 -10.64 28.28 1.18
N LYS A 154 -11.19 29.25 1.93
CA LYS A 154 -10.83 29.49 3.33
C LYS A 154 -11.28 28.36 4.24
N VAL A 155 -12.52 27.87 4.10
CA VAL A 155 -13.03 26.71 4.85
C VAL A 155 -12.20 25.46 4.56
N LEU A 156 -11.88 25.20 3.29
CA LEU A 156 -11.06 24.08 2.86
C LEU A 156 -9.64 24.18 3.39
N GLN A 157 -9.04 25.38 3.40
CA GLN A 157 -7.74 25.62 4.02
C GLN A 157 -7.76 25.27 5.51
N TYR A 158 -8.80 25.69 6.24
CA TYR A 158 -8.96 25.34 7.65
C TYR A 158 -9.15 23.82 7.85
N LYS A 159 -9.98 23.17 7.03
CA LYS A 159 -10.23 21.72 7.09
C LYS A 159 -8.94 20.91 6.84
N LEU A 160 -8.15 21.33 5.84
CA LEU A 160 -6.85 20.72 5.51
C LEU A 160 -5.87 20.82 6.68
N LEU A 161 -5.74 22.00 7.28
CA LEU A 161 -4.82 22.25 8.41
C LEU A 161 -5.22 21.48 9.67
N VAL A 162 -6.51 21.22 9.87
CA VAL A 162 -7.04 20.47 11.01
C VAL A 162 -6.92 18.95 10.79
N GLN A 163 -7.26 18.45 9.60
CA GLN A 163 -7.20 17.01 9.29
C GLN A 163 -5.79 16.48 9.05
N TYR A 164 -4.87 17.31 8.53
CA TYR A 164 -3.52 16.88 8.15
C TYR A 164 -2.45 17.77 8.80
N PRO A 165 -2.05 17.47 10.05
CA PRO A 165 -1.11 18.30 10.81
C PRO A 165 0.29 18.42 10.15
N ILE A 166 0.69 17.45 9.33
CA ILE A 166 1.94 17.49 8.56
C ILE A 166 1.94 18.65 7.54
N ILE A 167 0.81 18.93 6.91
CA ILE A 167 0.69 20.03 5.93
C ILE A 167 0.80 21.39 6.65
N ARG A 168 0.28 21.48 7.88
CA ARG A 168 0.44 22.67 8.73
C ARG A 168 1.90 22.96 9.05
N GLU A 169 2.70 21.94 9.37
CA GLU A 169 4.14 22.10 9.59
C GLU A 169 4.84 22.61 8.33
N ILE A 170 4.59 21.99 7.16
CA ILE A 170 5.22 22.41 5.89
C ILE A 170 4.88 23.87 5.56
N ILE A 171 3.62 24.27 5.71
CA ILE A 171 3.18 25.66 5.44
C ILE A 171 3.84 26.65 6.41
N SER A 172 4.07 26.27 7.66
CA SER A 172 4.67 27.16 8.67
C SER A 172 6.13 27.55 8.38
N VAL A 173 6.82 26.79 7.51
CA VAL A 173 8.22 27.00 7.14
C VAL A 173 8.36 27.78 5.82
N LEU A 174 7.27 28.01 5.08
CA LEU A 174 7.31 28.81 3.86
C LEU A 174 7.47 30.31 4.18
N PRO A 175 8.27 31.06 3.39
CA PRO A 175 8.40 32.50 3.54
C PRO A 175 7.04 33.19 3.32
N LYS A 176 6.74 34.17 4.19
CA LYS A 176 5.50 34.96 4.17
C LYS A 176 5.57 36.12 3.19
#